data_AF-A0A5K0WR79-F1
#
_entry.id   AF-A0A5K0WR79-F1
#
_cell.length_a   1.000
_cell.length_b   1.000
_cell.length_c   1.000
_cell.angle_alpha   90.00
_cell.angle_beta   90.00
_cell.angle_gamma   90.00
#
_symmetry.space_group_name_H-M   'P 1'
#
loop_
_entity.id
_entity.type
_entity.pdbx_description
1 polymer ?
#
loop_
_entity_poly.entity_id
_entity_poly.type
_entity_poly.pdbx_seq_one_letter_code
_entity_poly.pdbx_strand_id
1 'polypeptide(L)'
;EMLVGPARAFFMDEISNGLDSSTTYKIVGFLREMAHLMDTTVVVTLLQPSTETFELFDDIILLGEGKIMYQGPREKALDFFESMGFECPLQKNVPDFLLE
;
A
#
# COMPACT_ATOMS: atom_id res chain seq x y z
N GLU A 1 -16.07 4.06 10.67
CA GLU A 1 -17.27 3.79 9.85
C GLU A 1 -17.76 2.37 10.11
N MET A 2 -19.04 2.07 9.83
CA MET A 2 -19.61 0.73 10.04
C MET A 2 -19.91 0.10 8.68
N LEU A 3 -19.38 -1.11 8.46
CA LEU A 3 -19.40 -1.81 7.18
C LEU A 3 -20.64 -2.70 7.11
N VAL A 4 -21.61 -2.36 6.24
CA VAL A 4 -22.89 -3.09 6.13
C VAL A 4 -23.27 -3.26 4.66
N GLY A 5 -23.54 -4.51 4.24
CA GLY A 5 -24.09 -4.83 2.93
C GLY A 5 -23.17 -5.67 2.04
N PRO A 6 -23.63 -6.05 0.83
CA PRO A 6 -22.93 -6.96 -0.08
C PRO A 6 -21.81 -6.27 -0.89
N ALA A 7 -21.19 -5.22 -0.35
CA ALA A 7 -20.16 -4.48 -1.06
C ALA A 7 -18.96 -5.39 -1.37
N ARG A 8 -18.53 -5.41 -2.63
CA ARG A 8 -17.36 -6.19 -3.10
C ARG A 8 -16.09 -5.35 -3.24
N ALA A 9 -16.21 -4.03 -3.08
CA ALA A 9 -15.10 -3.10 -3.16
C ALA A 9 -15.16 -2.11 -1.98
N PHE A 10 -14.04 -1.95 -1.29
CA PHE A 10 -13.87 -1.05 -0.16
C PHE A 10 -12.79 -0.03 -0.48
N PHE A 11 -13.07 1.24 -0.18
CA PHE A 11 -12.16 2.35 -0.40
C PHE A 11 -12.00 3.05 0.94
N MET A 12 -10.76 3.17 1.42
CA MET A 12 -10.46 3.75 2.71
C MET A 12 -9.35 4.77 2.57
N ASP A 13 -9.57 5.97 3.10
CA ASP A 13 -8.63 7.07 3.00
C ASP A 13 -7.97 7.36 4.35
N GLU A 14 -6.65 7.56 4.34
CA GLU A 14 -5.83 7.96 5.50
C GLU A 14 -6.02 7.12 6.77
N ILE A 15 -6.21 5.79 6.64
CA ILE A 15 -6.57 4.93 7.79
C ILE A 15 -5.51 4.86 8.90
N SER A 16 -4.28 5.29 8.63
CA SER A 16 -3.19 5.31 9.61
C SER A 16 -3.12 6.60 10.43
N ASN A 17 -3.94 7.61 10.13
CA ASN A 17 -3.85 8.91 10.78
C ASN A 17 -4.22 8.82 12.28
N GLY A 18 -3.30 9.23 13.15
CA GLY A 18 -3.45 9.13 14.60
C GLY A 18 -3.23 7.74 15.19
N LEU A 19 -2.74 6.77 14.40
CA LEU A 19 -2.41 5.42 14.86
C LEU A 19 -0.90 5.21 14.93
N ASP A 20 -0.47 4.35 15.85
CA ASP A 20 0.90 3.85 15.86
C ASP A 20 1.11 2.78 14.76
N SER A 21 2.38 2.51 14.44
CA SER A 21 2.75 1.56 13.39
C SER A 21 2.26 0.14 13.66
N SER A 22 2.23 -0.30 14.93
CA SER A 22 1.78 -1.65 15.29
C SER A 22 0.28 -1.83 15.12
N THR A 23 -0.49 -0.79 15.43
CA THR A 23 -1.95 -0.79 15.23
C THR A 23 -2.27 -0.71 13.74
N THR A 24 -1.57 0.14 12.99
CA THR A 24 -1.72 0.24 11.53
C THR A 24 -1.44 -1.09 10.84
N TYR A 25 -0.34 -1.75 11.20
CA TYR A 25 0.02 -3.07 10.67
C TYR A 25 -1.09 -4.12 10.91
N LYS A 26 -1.66 -4.17 12.12
CA LYS A 26 -2.76 -5.10 12.44
C LYS A 26 -4.01 -4.82 11.62
N ILE A 27 -4.36 -3.55 11.43
CA ILE A 27 -5.54 -3.16 10.64
C ILE A 27 -5.33 -3.55 9.18
N VAL A 28 -4.19 -3.19 8.58
CA VAL A 28 -3.88 -3.52 7.19
C VAL A 28 -3.83 -5.04 6.99
N GLY A 29 -3.25 -5.78 7.93
CA GLY A 29 -3.25 -7.24 7.91
C GLY A 29 -4.65 -7.84 7.92
N PHE A 30 -5.53 -7.33 8.78
CA PHE A 30 -6.94 -7.74 8.80
C PHE A 30 -7.66 -7.42 7.48
N LEU A 31 -7.42 -6.24 6.91
CA LEU A 31 -8.01 -5.85 5.62
C LEU A 31 -7.56 -6.77 4.47
N ARG A 32 -6.28 -7.17 4.47
CA ARG A 32 -5.74 -8.14 3.51
C ARG A 32 -6.41 -9.49 3.64
N GLU A 33 -6.49 -10.04 4.86
CA GLU A 33 -7.18 -11.31 5.09
C GLU A 33 -8.65 -11.25 4.68
N MET A 34 -9.34 -10.16 5.02
CA MET A 34 -10.72 -9.91 4.60
C MET A 34 -10.85 -9.88 3.07
N ALA A 35 -9.96 -9.18 2.36
CA ALA A 35 -9.94 -9.10 0.90
C ALA A 35 -9.86 -10.50 0.28
N HIS A 36 -8.92 -11.33 0.76
CA HIS A 36 -8.67 -12.67 0.24
C HIS A 36 -9.78 -13.67 0.61
N LEU A 37 -10.30 -13.63 1.84
CA LEU A 37 -11.33 -14.56 2.31
C LEU A 37 -12.70 -14.28 1.70
N MET A 38 -13.03 -13.00 1.50
CA MET A 38 -14.35 -12.59 1.01
C MET A 38 -14.39 -12.38 -0.50
N ASP A 39 -13.27 -12.55 -1.21
CA ASP A 39 -13.12 -12.24 -2.64
C ASP A 39 -13.59 -10.81 -2.96
N THR A 40 -13.03 -9.86 -2.21
CA THR A 40 -13.32 -8.42 -2.29
C THR A 40 -12.06 -7.62 -2.62
N THR A 41 -12.25 -6.47 -3.25
CA THR A 41 -11.18 -5.52 -3.53
C THR A 41 -11.12 -4.47 -2.42
N VAL A 42 -9.95 -4.24 -1.83
CA VAL A 42 -9.74 -3.19 -0.84
C VAL A 42 -8.68 -2.24 -1.35
N VAL A 43 -9.02 -0.95 -1.45
CA VAL A 43 -8.10 0.13 -1.81
C VAL A 43 -7.92 1.01 -0.59
N VAL A 44 -6.68 1.19 -0.17
CA VAL A 44 -6.30 1.97 1.01
C VAL A 44 -5.23 2.98 0.63
N THR A 45 -5.34 4.20 1.12
CA THR A 45 -4.25 5.19 1.08
C THR A 45 -3.52 5.24 2.43
N LEU A 46 -2.19 5.28 2.38
CA LEU A 46 -1.33 5.44 3.55
C LEU A 46 -0.35 6.58 3.28
N LEU A 47 -0.23 7.53 4.21
CA LEU A 47 0.61 8.72 3.99
C LEU A 47 2.11 8.38 4.02
N GLN A 48 2.55 7.47 4.90
CA GLN A 48 3.93 6.93 4.94
C GLN A 48 3.90 5.57 5.64
N PRO A 49 3.74 4.45 4.92
CA PRO A 49 3.70 3.13 5.55
C PRO A 49 5.08 2.74 6.09
N SER A 50 5.10 2.02 7.23
CA SER A 50 6.31 1.31 7.62
C SER A 50 6.62 0.21 6.60
N THR A 51 7.88 -0.22 6.50
CA THR A 51 8.28 -1.34 5.64
C THR A 51 7.42 -2.57 5.86
N GLU A 52 7.16 -2.95 7.11
CA GLU A 52 6.34 -4.12 7.43
C GLU A 52 4.90 -3.96 6.94
N THR A 53 4.34 -2.75 7.03
CA THR A 53 2.98 -2.46 6.57
C THR A 53 2.92 -2.45 5.04
N PHE A 54 3.94 -1.90 4.38
CA PHE A 54 4.05 -1.90 2.92
C PHE A 54 4.12 -3.33 2.36
N GLU A 55 4.86 -4.24 3.01
CA GLU A 55 4.97 -5.64 2.59
C GLU A 55 3.63 -6.41 2.61
N LEU A 56 2.60 -5.90 3.30
CA LEU A 56 1.27 -6.51 3.32
C LEU A 56 0.45 -6.26 2.04
N PHE A 57 0.85 -5.30 1.21
CA PHE A 57 0.13 -4.99 -0.02
C PHE A 57 0.45 -5.98 -1.13
N ASP A 58 -0.59 -6.46 -1.82
CA ASP A 58 -0.45 -7.28 -3.02
C ASP A 58 -0.06 -6.41 -4.23
N ASP A 59 -0.81 -5.33 -4.45
CA ASP A 59 -0.57 -4.32 -5.48
C ASP A 59 -0.40 -2.93 -4.85
N ILE A 60 0.35 -2.06 -5.53
CA ILE A 60 0.50 -0.64 -5.15
C ILE A 60 0.15 0.28 -6.32
N ILE A 61 -0.32 1.48 -5.99
CA ILE A 61 -0.50 2.59 -6.93
C ILE A 61 0.35 3.75 -6.42
N LEU A 62 1.38 4.12 -7.17
CA LEU A 62 2.22 5.28 -6.87
C LEU A 62 1.72 6.48 -7.68
N LEU A 63 1.42 7.56 -6.97
CA LEU A 63 0.93 8.81 -7.55
C LEU A 63 2.00 9.91 -7.39
N GLY A 64 2.33 10.59 -8.48
CA GLY A 64 3.20 11.76 -8.50
C GLY A 64 2.54 12.87 -9.31
N GLU A 65 2.40 14.07 -8.72
CA GLU A 65 1.78 15.24 -9.37
C GLU A 65 0.41 14.96 -10.02
N GLY A 66 -0.41 14.10 -9.38
CA GLY A 66 -1.73 13.72 -9.89
C GLY A 66 -1.71 12.70 -11.04
N LYS A 67 -0.55 12.10 -11.35
CA LYS A 67 -0.39 11.05 -12.36
C LYS A 67 0.02 9.73 -11.72
N ILE A 68 -0.39 8.62 -12.34
CA ILE A 68 0.06 7.29 -11.95
C ILE A 68 1.49 7.11 -12.48
N MET A 69 2.44 6.97 -11.57
CA MET A 69 3.84 6.68 -11.87
C MET A 69 4.07 5.18 -11.99
N TYR A 70 3.36 4.39 -11.18
CA TYR A 70 3.38 2.93 -11.21
C TYR A 70 2.04 2.39 -10.70
N GLN A 71 1.58 1.29 -11.31
CA GLN A 71 0.44 0.52 -10.84
C GLN A 71 0.67 -0.95 -11.13
N GLY A 72 0.63 -1.78 -10.08
CA GLY A 72 0.77 -3.23 -10.22
C GLY A 72 1.37 -3.88 -8.98
N PRO A 73 1.89 -5.12 -9.13
CA PRO A 73 2.40 -5.90 -8.01
C PRO A 73 3.50 -5.17 -7.26
N ARG A 74 3.40 -5.10 -5.95
CA ARG A 74 4.38 -4.43 -5.08
C ARG A 74 5.81 -4.90 -5.37
N GLU A 75 5.99 -6.21 -5.51
CA GLU A 75 7.29 -6.87 -5.72
C GLU A 75 8.00 -6.43 -7.00
N LYS A 76 7.26 -5.96 -8.01
CA LYS A 76 7.81 -5.51 -9.30
C LYS A 76 8.08 -4.01 -9.36
N ALA A 77 7.68 -3.27 -8.33
CA ALA A 77 7.82 -1.82 -8.32
C ALA A 77 9.30 -1.42 -8.42
N LEU A 78 10.17 -2.07 -7.64
CA LEU A 78 11.60 -1.74 -7.63
C LEU A 78 12.24 -1.97 -9.00
N ASP A 79 12.05 -3.17 -9.59
CA ASP A 79 12.55 -3.50 -10.93
C ASP A 79 12.09 -2.50 -12.00
N PHE A 80 10.84 -2.00 -11.89
CA PHE A 80 10.31 -0.99 -12.80
C PHE A 80 11.09 0.32 -12.72
N PHE A 81 11.37 0.83 -11.52
CA PHE A 81 12.16 2.06 -11.35
C PHE A 81 13.64 1.88 -11.70
N GLU A 82 14.22 0.72 -11.40
CA GLU A 82 15.58 0.36 -11.83
C GLU A 82 15.71 0.36 -13.35
N SER A 83 14.70 -0.16 -14.07
CA SER A 83 14.68 -0.14 -15.54
C SER A 83 14.66 1.26 -16.15
N MET A 84 14.23 2.26 -15.38
CA MET A 84 14.24 3.68 -15.77
C MET A 84 15.51 4.42 -15.33
N GLY A 85 16.45 3.73 -14.66
CA GLY A 85 17.71 4.29 -14.18
C GLY A 85 17.68 4.84 -12.75
N PHE A 86 16.64 4.54 -11.98
CA PHE A 86 16.58 4.87 -10.55
C PHE A 86 17.00 3.68 -9.70
N GLU A 87 18.13 3.78 -9.00
CA GLU A 87 18.62 2.71 -8.11
C GLU A 87 18.27 3.02 -6.65
N CYS A 88 17.72 2.04 -5.94
CA CYS A 88 17.47 2.17 -4.51
C CYS A 88 18.79 2.11 -3.72
N PRO A 89 19.12 3.14 -2.90
CA PRO A 89 20.33 3.11 -2.08
C PRO A 89 20.30 1.97 -1.05
N LEU A 90 21.45 1.30 -0.82
CA LEU A 90 21.60 0.17 0.13
C LEU A 90 21.11 0.42 1.56
N GLN A 91 21.04 1.69 1.99
CA GLN A 91 20.66 2.07 3.36
C GLN A 91 19.21 2.53 3.47
N LYS A 92 18.47 2.57 2.35
CA LYS A 92 17.11 3.10 2.30
C LYS A 92 16.11 1.94 2.17
N ASN A 93 14.99 2.05 2.86
CA ASN A 93 13.90 1.09 2.68
C ASN A 93 13.16 1.40 1.36
N VAL A 94 12.53 0.37 0.80
CA VAL A 94 11.82 0.46 -0.49
C VAL A 94 10.66 1.47 -0.46
N PRO A 95 9.77 1.51 0.56
CA PRO A 95 8.69 2.50 0.60
C PRO A 95 9.18 3.94 0.54
N ASP A 96 10.22 4.28 1.34
CA ASP A 96 10.79 5.63 1.35
C ASP A 96 11.47 5.95 0.01
N PHE A 97 12.07 4.96 -0.66
CA PHE A 97 12.64 5.13 -2.00
C PHE A 97 11.57 5.45 -3.04
N LEU A 98 10.44 4.75 -3.01
CA LEU A 98 9.34 4.93 -3.97
C LEU A 98 8.56 6.24 -3.79
N LEU A 99 8.67 6.88 -2.62
CA LEU A 99 7.96 8.13 -2.28
C LEU A 99 8.80 9.40 -2.49
N GLU A 100 10.10 9.28 -2.76
CA GLU A 100 11.00 10.41 -3.06
C GLU A 100 11.18 10.60 -4.57
#